data_AF-A0A4Y8V8J3-F1
#
_entry.id   AF-A0A4Y8V8J3-F1
#
_cell.length_a   1.000
_cell.length_b   1.000
_cell.length_c   1.000
_cell.angle_alpha   90.00
_cell.angle_beta   90.00
_cell.angle_gamma   90.00
#
_symmetry.space_group_name_H-M   'P 1'
#
loop_
_entity.id
_entity.type
_entity.pdbx_description
1 polymer ?
#
loop_
_entity_poly.entity_id
_entity_poly.type
_entity_poly.pdbx_seq_one_letter_code
_entity_poly.pdbx_strand_id
1 'polypeptide(L)' 'MKLKATYTRRILAMMYFPDCEPANAVRRLTSEIKRCVELYELLTAKGRNFDRKQILTIREVKLIEEFLGEPACSIEDVL' A
#
# COMPACT_ATOMS: atom_id res chain seq x y z
N MET A 1 -20.78 -13.79 3.27
CA MET A 1 -19.58 -13.61 2.41
C MET A 1 -18.92 -12.30 2.81
N LYS A 2 -17.75 -12.32 3.45
CA LYS A 2 -16.99 -11.07 3.70
C LYS A 2 -16.58 -10.53 2.33
N LEU A 3 -17.05 -9.35 1.95
CA LEU A 3 -16.59 -8.64 0.76
C LEU A 3 -15.07 -8.64 0.80
N LYS A 4 -14.41 -9.18 -0.23
CA LYS A 4 -12.95 -9.04 -0.36
C LYS A 4 -12.68 -7.54 -0.46
N ALA A 5 -12.26 -6.93 0.63
CA ALA A 5 -11.98 -5.52 0.64
C ALA A 5 -10.97 -5.24 -0.48
N THR A 6 -11.35 -4.34 -1.39
CA THR A 6 -10.47 -3.95 -2.49
C THR A 6 -9.49 -2.96 -1.92
N TYR A 7 -8.25 -3.39 -1.71
CA TYR A 7 -7.19 -2.52 -1.23
C TYR A 7 -6.87 -1.49 -2.30
N THR A 8 -7.32 -0.26 -2.08
CA THR A 8 -6.75 0.87 -2.81
C THR A 8 -5.44 1.26 -2.15
N ARG A 9 -4.52 1.84 -2.93
CA ARG A 9 -3.27 2.40 -2.39
C ARG A 9 -3.54 3.44 -1.30
N ARG A 10 -4.66 4.17 -1.40
CA ARG A 10 -5.09 5.14 -0.39
C ARG A 10 -5.46 4.45 0.92
N ILE A 11 -6.30 3.42 0.88
CA ILE A 11 -6.70 2.64 2.06
C ILE A 11 -5.47 2.04 2.73
N LEU A 12 -4.63 1.34 1.97
CA LEU A 12 -3.41 0.74 2.53
C LEU A 12 -2.50 1.81 3.16
N ALA A 13 -2.32 2.95 2.50
CA ALA A 13 -1.50 4.03 3.04
C ALA A 13 -2.06 4.60 4.35
N MET A 14 -3.39 4.74 4.46
CA MET A 14 -4.03 5.19 5.70
C MET A 14 -3.88 4.15 6.82
N MET A 15 -3.81 2.86 6.51
CA MET A 15 -3.53 1.82 7.51
C MET A 15 -2.11 1.90 8.07
N TYR A 16 -1.11 2.22 7.23
CA TYR A 16 0.27 2.41 7.68
C TYR A 16 0.48 3.74 8.40
N PHE A 17 -0.26 4.78 8.00
CA PHE A 17 -0.10 6.14 8.52
C PHE A 17 -1.46 6.71 8.94
N PRO A 18 -2.09 6.15 9.99
CA PRO A 18 -3.45 6.54 10.41
C PRO A 18 -3.53 8.00 10.88
N ASP A 19 -2.44 8.55 11.43
CA ASP A 19 -2.38 9.94 11.89
C ASP A 19 -2.15 10.96 10.76
N CYS A 20 -2.03 10.51 9.50
CA CYS A 20 -1.78 11.37 8.36
C CYS A 20 -3.04 11.61 7.53
N GLU A 21 -3.22 12.85 7.07
CA GLU A 21 -4.19 13.16 6.02
C GLU A 21 -3.99 12.22 4.81
N PRO A 22 -5.06 11.74 4.15
CA PRO A 22 -4.95 10.64 3.18
C PRO A 22 -3.97 10.89 2.02
N ALA A 23 -3.86 12.13 1.55
CA ALA A 23 -2.89 12.49 0.52
C ALA A 23 -1.44 12.39 1.02
N ASN A 24 -1.19 12.78 2.27
CA ASN A 24 0.12 12.66 2.91
C ASN A 24 0.45 11.20 3.22
N ALA A 25 -0.53 10.41 3.68
CA ALA A 25 -0.36 8.97 3.88
C ALA A 25 0.12 8.29 2.58
N VAL A 26 -0.52 8.56 1.44
CA VAL A 26 -0.12 7.99 0.14
C VAL A 26 1.30 8.42 -0.25
N ARG A 27 1.66 9.70 -0.04
CA ARG A 27 3.02 10.20 -0.31
C ARG A 27 4.06 9.49 0.57
N ARG A 28 3.78 9.31 1.87
CA ARG A 28 4.67 8.60 2.80
C ARG A 28 4.83 7.13 2.39
N LEU A 29 3.74 6.41 2.14
CA LEU A 29 3.81 5.01 1.68
C LEU A 29 4.61 4.89 0.39
N THR A 30 4.37 5.77 -0.58
CA THR A 30 5.13 5.76 -1.84
C THR A 30 6.62 6.03 -1.60
N SER A 31 6.96 6.91 -0.66
CA SER A 31 8.35 7.20 -0.30
C SER A 31 9.04 6.05 0.44
N GLU A 32 8.36 5.35 1.35
CA GLU A 32 8.88 4.13 1.99
C GLU A 32 9.14 3.04 0.94
N ILE A 33 8.16 2.80 0.06
CA ILE A 33 8.30 1.83 -1.03
C ILE A 33 9.49 2.17 -1.94
N LYS A 34 9.65 3.44 -2.33
CA LYS A 34 10.77 3.87 -3.19
C LYS A 34 12.13 3.80 -2.50
N ARG A 35 12.18 3.89 -1.16
CA ARG A 35 13.41 3.70 -0.39
C ARG A 35 13.82 2.22 -0.34
N CYS A 36 12.85 1.31 -0.43
CA CYS A 36 13.11 -0.12 -0.61
C CYS A 36 13.18 -0.47 -2.11
N VAL A 37 14.38 -0.35 -2.69
CA VAL A 37 14.59 -0.53 -4.14
C VAL A 37 14.07 -1.88 -4.63
N GLU A 38 14.35 -2.95 -3.90
CA GLU A 38 13.89 -4.31 -4.23
C GLU A 38 12.36 -4.41 -4.29
N LEU A 39 11.65 -3.90 -3.27
CA LEU A 39 10.20 -3.85 -3.26
C LEU A 39 9.66 -3.06 -4.45
N TYR A 40 10.21 -1.88 -4.72
CA TYR A 40 9.77 -1.03 -5.82
C TYR A 40 9.96 -1.71 -7.19
N GLU A 41 11.08 -2.39 -7.38
CA GLU A 41 11.34 -3.17 -8.60
C GLU A 41 10.35 -4.32 -8.74
N LEU A 42 10.10 -5.10 -7.68
CA LEU A 42 9.13 -6.20 -7.71
C LEU A 42 7.70 -5.73 -8.01
N LEU A 43 7.30 -4.57 -7.48
CA LEU A 43 6.01 -3.94 -7.75
C LEU A 43 5.89 -3.43 -9.20
N THR A 44 7.01 -3.09 -9.85
CA THR A 44 7.06 -2.52 -11.20
C THR A 44 7.40 -3.56 -12.29
N ALA A 45 7.95 -4.71 -11.91
CA ALA A 45 8.53 -5.73 -12.80
C ALA A 45 7.60 -6.22 -13.92
N LYS A 46 6.27 -6.13 -13.75
CA LYS A 46 5.29 -6.53 -14.77
C LYS A 46 4.96 -5.43 -15.79
N GLY A 47 5.82 -4.41 -15.91
CA GLY A 47 5.63 -3.26 -16.81
C GLY A 47 4.50 -2.33 -16.38
N ARG A 48 3.96 -2.50 -15.17
CA ARG A 48 2.93 -1.62 -14.61
C ARG A 48 3.61 -0.63 -13.70
N ASN A 49 3.55 0.64 -14.06
CA ASN A 49 4.05 1.70 -13.21
C ASN A 49 3.25 1.73 -11.89
N PHE A 50 3.88 1.31 -10.79
CA PHE A 50 3.28 1.29 -9.46
C PHE A 50 2.74 2.67 -9.04
N ASP A 51 3.42 3.76 -9.43
CA ASP A 51 3.04 5.13 -9.06
C ASP A 51 1.68 5.55 -9.65
N ARG A 52 1.25 4.94 -10.74
CA ARG A 52 -0.07 5.21 -11.37
C ARG A 52 -1.16 4.26 -10.88
N LYS A 53 -0.82 3.26 -10.08
CA LYS A 53 -1.77 2.22 -9.67
C LYS A 53 -2.62 2.67 -8.48
N GLN A 54 -3.94 2.64 -8.66
CA GLN A 54 -4.89 2.95 -7.59
C GLN A 54 -5.32 1.71 -6.80
N ILE A 55 -5.53 0.57 -7.48
CA ILE A 55 -5.99 -0.69 -6.86
C ILE A 55 -4.83 -1.67 -6.77
N LEU A 56 -4.59 -2.18 -5.56
CA LEU A 56 -3.57 -3.18 -5.28
C LEU A 56 -4.18 -4.58 -5.31
N THR A 57 -3.41 -5.51 -5.85
CA THR A 57 -3.72 -6.94 -5.78
C THR A 57 -3.29 -7.48 -4.42
N ILE A 58 -3.90 -8.59 -3.98
CA ILE A 58 -3.54 -9.26 -2.73
C ILE A 58 -2.04 -9.59 -2.67
N ARG A 59 -1.42 -9.94 -3.80
CA ARG A 59 0.01 -10.22 -3.87
C ARG A 59 0.87 -8.98 -3.62
N GLU A 60 0.45 -7.83 -4.15
CA GLU A 60 1.18 -6.57 -3.93
C GLU A 60 1.01 -6.07 -2.51
N VAL A 61 -0.18 -6.22 -1.91
CA VAL A 61 -0.40 -5.89 -0.49
C VAL A 61 0.52 -6.72 0.39
N LYS A 62 0.51 -8.05 0.22
CA LYS A 62 1.38 -8.95 0.98
C LYS A 62 2.87 -8.64 0.80
N LEU A 63 3.27 -8.29 -0.42
CA LEU A 63 4.65 -7.93 -0.69
C LEU A 63 5.03 -6.62 0.03
N ILE A 64 4.14 -5.63 0.06
CA ILE A 64 4.36 -4.40 0.81
C ILE A 64 4.48 -4.71 2.31
N GLU A 65 3.62 -5.58 2.86
CA GLU A 65 3.67 -6.02 4.26
C GLU A 65 4.95 -6.79 4.60
N GLU A 66 5.43 -7.66 3.71
CA GLU A 66 6.65 -8.43 3.90
C GLU A 66 7.90 -7.53 4.00
N PHE A 67 7.93 -6.44 3.23
CA PHE A 67 9.08 -5.53 3.18
C PHE A 67 8.97 -4.35 4.16
N LEU A 68 7.77 -3.82 4.42
CA LEU A 68 7.55 -2.65 5.28
C LEU A 68 7.00 -3.00 6.67
N GLY A 69 6.64 -4.25 6.92
CA GLY A 69 5.98 -4.71 8.15
C GLY A 69 4.46 -4.62 8.07
N GLU A 70 3.76 -5.06 9.13
CA GLU A 70 2.30 -4.98 9.18
C GLU A 70 1.81 -3.53 9.34
N PRO A 71 0.63 -3.18 8.80
CA PRO A 71 0.04 -1.85 8.98
C PRO A 71 -0.28 -1.55 10.46
N ALA A 72 -0.38 -0.27 10.82
CA ALA A 72 -0.61 0.17 12.19
C ALA A 72 -2.07 -0.06 12.67
N CYS A 73 -3.03 -0.13 11.75
CA CYS A 73 -4.43 -0.43 12.06
C CYS A 73 -5.08 -1.33 11.01
N SER A 74 -6.31 -1.79 11.30
CA SER A 74 -7.06 -2.67 10.40
C SER A 74 -7.81 -1.86 9.34
N ILE A 75 -8.25 -2.53 8.28
CA ILE A 75 -8.99 -1.85 7.20
C ILE A 75 -10.33 -1.28 7.69
N GLU A 76 -10.94 -1.91 8.69
CA GLU A 76 -12.16 -1.44 9.34
C GLU A 76 -12.00 -0.08 10.03
N ASP A 77 -10.77 0.29 10.41
CA ASP A 77 -10.47 1.56 11.08
C ASP A 77 -10.34 2.75 10.10
N VAL A 78 -10.28 2.48 8.79
CA VAL A 78 -10.09 3.47 7.72
C VAL A 78 -11.20 3.50 6.67
N LEU A 79 -12.20 2.63 6.80
CA LEU A 79 -13.43 2.63 5.99
C LEU A 79 -14.51 3.49 6.62
#